data_AF-A0A2G4JMB8-F1
#
_entry.id   AF-A0A2G4JMB8-F1
#
_cell.length_a   1.000
_cell.length_b   1.000
_cell.length_c   1.000
_cell.angle_alpha   90.00
_cell.angle_beta   90.00
_cell.angle_gamma   90.00
#
_symmetry.space_group_name_H-M   'P 1'
#
loop_
_entity.id
_entity.type
_entity.pdbx_description
1 polymer ?
#
loop_
_entity_poly.entity_id
_entity_poly.type
_entity_poly.pdbx_seq_one_letter_code
_entity_poly.pdbx_strand_id
1 'polypeptide(L)'
;MNDEPKSALELAMARLKKQDADAGVIEHPLTNDQKNEIGEIRKTYAAKLAQEEILYQSKLAGSVDFEQRQTMDEHYRRDVERLNHERDRKVEKIRNA
;
A
#
# COMPACT_ATOMS: atom_id res chain seq x y z
N MET A 1 24.95 4.90 36.05
CA MET A 1 23.70 5.61 35.76
C MET A 1 24.04 6.64 34.71
N ASN A 2 23.50 6.52 33.49
CA ASN A 2 23.84 7.45 32.40
C ASN A 2 23.08 8.77 32.65
N ASP A 3 23.75 9.69 33.33
CA ASP A 3 23.27 11.03 33.70
C ASP A 3 23.62 12.06 32.61
N GLU A 4 23.44 11.68 31.34
CA GLU A 4 23.69 12.59 30.22
C GLU A 4 22.42 13.44 29.95
N PRO A 5 22.53 14.77 29.87
CA PRO A 5 21.36 15.63 29.66
C PRO A 5 20.76 15.36 28.28
N LYS A 6 19.44 15.10 28.26
CA LYS A 6 18.70 14.83 27.03
C LYS A 6 18.83 15.99 26.05
N SER A 7 19.03 15.65 24.78
CA SER A 7 19.00 16.60 23.67
C SER A 7 17.62 17.25 23.53
N ALA A 8 17.57 18.45 22.95
CA ALA A 8 16.33 19.16 22.65
C ALA A 8 15.34 18.30 21.82
N LEU A 9 15.87 17.47 20.91
CA LEU A 9 15.07 16.52 20.12
C LEU A 9 14.43 15.44 21.00
N GLU A 10 15.19 14.89 21.94
CA GLU A 10 14.71 13.83 22.84
C GLU A 10 13.66 14.36 23.82
N LEU A 11 13.83 15.60 24.28
CA LEU A 11 12.83 16.28 25.11
C LEU A 11 11.54 16.56 24.32
N ALA A 12 11.63 16.94 23.04
CA ALA A 12 10.48 17.13 22.18
C ALA A 12 9.72 15.82 21.93
N MET A 13 10.43 14.74 21.59
CA MET A 13 9.85 13.40 21.38
C MET A 13 9.20 12.85 22.66
N ALA A 14 9.81 13.08 23.83
CA ALA A 14 9.25 12.66 25.11
C ALA A 14 7.97 13.42 25.47
N ARG A 15 7.89 14.72 25.14
CA ARG A 15 6.67 15.53 25.32
C ARG A 15 5.55 15.06 24.39
N LEU A 16 5.87 14.75 23.14
CA LEU A 16 4.92 14.23 22.16
C LEU A 16 4.33 12.89 22.63
N LYS A 17 5.19 11.92 23.00
CA LYS A 17 4.75 10.62 23.55
C LYS A 17 3.86 10.77 24.79
N LYS A 18 4.15 11.75 25.64
CA LYS A 18 3.33 12.04 26.82
C LYS A 18 1.96 12.60 26.42
N GLN A 19 1.90 13.51 25.46
CA GLN A 19 0.64 14.04 24.93
C GLN A 19 -0.21 12.94 24.28
N ASP A 20 0.42 12.03 23.52
CA ASP A 20 -0.26 10.88 22.92
C ASP A 20 -0.84 9.95 24.00
N ALA A 21 -0.06 9.67 25.06
CA ALA A 21 -0.53 8.88 26.20
C ALA A 21 -1.69 9.56 26.96
N ASP A 22 -1.60 10.87 27.21
CA ASP A 22 -2.65 11.66 27.87
C ASP A 22 -3.92 11.75 27.02
N ALA A 23 -3.78 11.75 25.69
CA ALA A 23 -4.89 11.71 24.72
C ALA A 23 -5.45 10.30 24.47
N GLY A 24 -4.87 9.25 25.09
CA GLY A 24 -5.27 7.86 24.88
C GLY A 24 -4.93 7.31 23.49
N VAL A 25 -4.00 7.95 22.78
CA VAL A 25 -3.50 7.49 21.48
C VAL A 25 -2.54 6.31 21.72
N ILE A 26 -3.00 5.11 21.35
CA ILE A 26 -2.17 3.90 21.40
C ILE A 26 -1.47 3.76 20.04
N GLU A 27 -0.15 3.90 20.02
CA GLU A 27 0.64 3.51 18.86
C GLU A 27 0.52 1.99 18.67
N HIS A 28 -0.04 1.57 17.54
CA HIS A 28 -0.01 0.17 17.09
C HIS A 28 1.01 0.05 15.95
N PRO A 29 2.33 0.02 16.26
CA PRO A 29 3.33 -0.17 15.23
C PRO A 29 3.17 -1.55 14.60
N LEU A 30 3.29 -1.62 13.28
CA LEU A 30 3.21 -2.90 12.57
C LEU A 30 4.31 -3.85 13.03
N THR A 31 3.93 -5.09 13.32
CA THR A 31 4.87 -6.18 13.60
C THR A 31 5.71 -6.48 12.37
N ASN A 32 6.85 -7.15 12.56
CA ASN A 32 7.68 -7.57 11.42
C ASN A 32 6.92 -8.55 10.51
N ASP A 33 6.08 -9.41 11.08
CA ASP A 33 5.26 -10.35 10.32
C ASP A 33 4.22 -9.62 9.47
N GLN A 34 3.52 -8.63 10.03
CA GLN A 34 2.58 -7.78 9.27
C GLN A 34 3.29 -7.03 8.14
N LYS A 35 4.50 -6.50 8.38
CA LYS A 35 5.30 -5.83 7.35
C LYS A 35 5.70 -6.78 6.21
N ASN A 36 6.14 -7.98 6.56
CA ASN A 36 6.52 -9.00 5.59
C ASN A 36 5.32 -9.43 4.74
N GLU A 37 4.18 -9.69 5.38
CA GLU A 37 2.95 -10.09 4.69
C GLU A 37 2.45 -8.98 3.74
N ILE A 38 2.44 -7.72 4.20
CA ILE A 38 2.12 -6.56 3.35
C ILE A 38 3.08 -6.48 2.15
N GLY A 39 4.37 -6.73 2.37
CA GLY A 39 5.38 -6.76 1.31
C GLY A 39 5.07 -7.80 0.23
N GLU A 40 4.78 -9.03 0.63
CA GLU A 40 4.46 -10.12 -0.29
C GLU A 40 3.16 -9.87 -1.07
N ILE A 41 2.14 -9.30 -0.43
CA ILE A 41 0.90 -8.90 -1.10
C ILE A 41 1.19 -7.84 -2.16
N ARG A 42 1.94 -6.79 -1.81
CA ARG A 42 2.30 -5.74 -2.76
C ARG A 42 3.07 -6.29 -3.95
N LYS A 43 4.05 -7.15 -3.72
CA LYS A 43 4.83 -7.81 -4.78
C LYS A 43 3.94 -8.64 -5.70
N THR A 44 3.04 -9.43 -5.12
CA THR A 44 2.10 -10.28 -5.88
C THR A 44 1.17 -9.44 -6.76
N TYR A 45 0.58 -8.37 -6.21
CA TYR A 45 -0.32 -7.52 -6.98
C TYR A 45 0.42 -6.65 -8.01
N ALA A 46 1.66 -6.24 -7.74
CA ALA A 46 2.50 -5.58 -8.74
C ALA A 46 2.78 -6.50 -9.94
N ALA A 47 3.07 -7.78 -9.71
CA ALA A 47 3.25 -8.75 -10.80
C ALA A 47 1.97 -8.93 -11.62
N LYS A 48 0.80 -9.00 -10.97
CA LYS A 48 -0.50 -9.08 -11.66
C LYS A 48 -0.79 -7.85 -12.52
N LEU A 49 -0.55 -6.64 -11.98
CA LEU A 49 -0.71 -5.40 -12.72
C LEU A 49 0.22 -5.34 -13.93
N ALA A 50 1.47 -5.75 -13.78
CA ALA A 50 2.42 -5.82 -14.89
C ALA A 50 1.97 -6.83 -15.96
N GLN A 51 1.41 -7.97 -15.56
CA GLN A 51 0.84 -8.94 -16.49
C GLN A 51 -0.35 -8.35 -17.26
N GLU A 52 -1.29 -7.69 -16.58
CA GLU A 52 -2.44 -7.04 -17.23
C GLU A 52 -1.99 -5.94 -18.21
N GLU A 53 -1.01 -5.14 -17.83
CA GLU A 53 -0.40 -4.13 -18.71
C GLU A 53 0.17 -4.77 -19.99
N ILE A 54 0.97 -5.83 -19.85
CA ILE A 54 1.56 -6.53 -21.01
C ILE A 54 0.46 -7.10 -21.92
N LEU A 55 -0.58 -7.70 -21.34
CA LEU A 55 -1.70 -8.25 -22.10
C LEU A 55 -2.49 -7.15 -22.83
N TYR A 56 -2.73 -6.02 -22.16
CA TYR A 56 -3.40 -4.87 -22.75
C TYR A 56 -2.60 -4.28 -23.92
N GLN A 57 -1.30 -4.03 -23.73
CA GLN A 57 -0.43 -3.50 -24.79
C GLN A 57 -0.35 -4.44 -26.00
N SER A 58 -0.25 -5.75 -25.75
CA SER A 58 -0.25 -6.77 -26.81
C SER A 58 -1.55 -6.74 -27.63
N LYS A 59 -2.71 -6.67 -26.96
CA LYS A 59 -4.01 -6.55 -27.65
C LYS A 59 -4.13 -5.21 -28.39
N LEU A 60 -3.63 -4.11 -27.82
CA LEU A 60 -3.71 -2.78 -28.41
C LEU A 60 -2.93 -2.71 -29.73
N ALA A 61 -1.74 -3.31 -29.76
CA ALA A 61 -0.90 -3.39 -30.96
C ALA A 61 -1.59 -4.14 -32.12
N GLY A 62 -2.44 -5.12 -31.81
CA GLY A 62 -3.20 -5.89 -32.81
C GLY A 62 -4.53 -5.27 -33.23
N SER A 63 -4.99 -4.21 -32.56
CA SER A 63 -6.33 -3.64 -32.81
C SER A 63 -6.25 -2.41 -33.73
N VAL A 64 -7.06 -2.40 -34.79
CA VAL A 64 -7.19 -1.28 -35.75
C VAL A 64 -8.53 -0.54 -35.63
N ASP A 65 -9.47 -1.10 -34.89
CA ASP A 65 -10.84 -0.59 -34.76
C ASP A 65 -11.01 0.23 -33.48
N PHE A 66 -11.63 1.40 -33.59
CA PHE A 66 -11.81 2.35 -32.49
C PHE A 66 -12.72 1.79 -31.39
N GLU A 67 -13.84 1.17 -31.77
CA GLU A 67 -14.82 0.60 -30.83
C GLU A 67 -14.21 -0.56 -30.02
N GLN A 68 -13.41 -1.40 -30.68
CA GLN A 68 -12.68 -2.48 -30.03
C GLN A 68 -11.64 -1.94 -29.05
N ARG A 69 -10.90 -0.88 -29.42
CA ARG A 69 -9.95 -0.22 -28.51
C ARG A 69 -10.65 0.38 -27.29
N GLN A 70 -11.77 1.07 -27.47
CA GLN A 70 -12.52 1.64 -26.35
C GLN A 70 -13.00 0.58 -25.36
N THR A 71 -13.54 -0.53 -25.89
CA THR A 71 -13.98 -1.65 -25.06
C THR A 71 -12.80 -2.25 -24.26
N MET A 72 -11.65 -2.43 -24.91
CA MET A 72 -10.44 -2.93 -24.25
C MET A 72 -9.92 -1.97 -23.17
N ASP A 73 -9.94 -0.66 -23.41
CA ASP A 73 -9.55 0.35 -22.44
C ASP A 73 -10.43 0.31 -21.19
N GLU A 74 -11.74 0.18 -21.37
CA GLU A 74 -12.69 0.05 -20.26
C GLU A 74 -12.43 -1.22 -19.44
N HIS A 75 -12.21 -2.35 -20.10
CA HIS A 75 -11.88 -3.60 -19.42
C HIS A 75 -10.59 -3.49 -18.63
N TYR A 76 -9.52 -2.99 -19.26
CA TYR A 76 -8.22 -2.80 -18.61
C TYR A 76 -8.34 -1.87 -17.39
N ARG A 77 -9.04 -0.74 -17.51
CA ARG A 77 -9.27 0.18 -16.39
C ARG A 77 -9.99 -0.50 -15.22
N ARG A 78 -11.07 -1.24 -15.49
CA ARG A 78 -11.82 -1.97 -14.46
C ARG A 78 -10.96 -3.03 -13.77
N ASP A 79 -10.13 -3.75 -14.52
CA ASP A 79 -9.25 -4.78 -13.95
C ASP A 79 -8.14 -4.18 -13.09
N VAL A 80 -7.51 -3.08 -13.53
CA VAL A 80 -6.53 -2.35 -12.72
C VAL A 80 -7.15 -1.81 -11.44
N GLU A 81 -8.33 -1.21 -11.51
CA GLU A 81 -9.05 -0.69 -10.35
C GLU A 81 -9.38 -1.81 -9.35
N ARG A 82 -9.93 -2.92 -9.84
CA ARG A 82 -10.23 -4.10 -9.02
C ARG A 82 -8.98 -4.65 -8.34
N LEU A 83 -7.87 -4.82 -9.07
CA LEU A 83 -6.61 -5.33 -8.51
C LEU A 83 -6.05 -4.41 -7.43
N ASN A 84 -6.10 -3.09 -7.64
CA ASN A 84 -5.68 -2.12 -6.63
C ASN A 84 -6.57 -2.18 -5.38
N HIS A 85 -7.89 -2.19 -5.56
CA HIS A 85 -8.83 -2.26 -4.46
C HIS A 85 -8.67 -3.55 -3.63
N GLU A 86 -8.50 -4.70 -4.29
CA GLU A 86 -8.24 -5.96 -3.60
C GLU A 86 -6.92 -5.94 -2.81
N ARG A 87 -5.84 -5.38 -3.39
CA ARG A 87 -4.57 -5.21 -2.71
C ARG A 87 -4.76 -4.38 -1.45
N ASP A 88 -5.42 -3.22 -1.57
CA ASP A 88 -5.57 -2.26 -0.48
C ASP A 88 -6.44 -2.84 0.63
N ARG A 89 -7.54 -3.51 0.29
CA ARG A 89 -8.38 -4.24 1.25
C ARG A 89 -7.58 -5.29 2.03
N LYS A 90 -6.68 -6.01 1.37
CA LYS A 90 -5.85 -7.03 2.04
C LYS A 90 -4.78 -6.39 2.94
N VAL A 91 -4.14 -5.32 2.49
CA VAL A 91 -3.17 -4.56 3.29
C VAL A 91 -3.85 -3.99 4.53
N GLU A 92 -5.03 -3.40 4.39
CA GLU A 92 -5.81 -2.87 5.51
C GLU A 92 -6.20 -3.97 6.50
N LYS A 93 -6.64 -5.13 6.00
CA LYS A 93 -6.93 -6.28 6.87
C LYS A 93 -5.72 -6.70 7.70
N ILE A 94 -4.51 -6.69 7.14
CA ILE A 94 -3.28 -7.04 7.88
C ILE A 94 -2.93 -5.96 8.91
N ARG A 95 -3.12 -4.68 8.56
CA ARG A 95 -2.85 -3.57 9.48
C ARG A 95 -3.77 -3.57 10.71
N ASN A 96 -5.00 -4.05 10.52
CA ASN A 96 -6.04 -4.07 11.56
C ASN A 96 -6.18 -5.45 12.24
N ALA A 97 -5.34 -6.43 11.88
CA ALA A 97 -5.26 -7.74 12.52
C ALA A 97 -4.38 -7.69 13.77
#